data_AF-A0A1D6FF62-F1
#
_entry.id   AF-A0A1D6FF62-F1
#
_cell.length_a   1.000
_cell.length_b   1.000
_cell.length_c   1.000
_cell.angle_alpha   90.00
_cell.angle_beta   90.00
_cell.angle_gamma   90.00
#
_symmetry.space_group_name_H-M   'P 1'
#
loop_
_entity.id
_entity.type
_entity.pdbx_description
1 polymer ?
#
loop_
_entity_poly.entity_id
_entity_poly.type
_entity_poly.pdbx_seq_one_letter_code
_entity_poly.pdbx_strand_id
1 'polypeptide(L)'
;MASAAAEAPGASASSAENRLLQSLAERGWRFRDPTDEAIQALLLASPTPSPEAVESELVSMDLRMFGGKCLPDRAAAGGTSKRLSYLHGPVVLQIVSLRDIYHSSIDASFKNPQQRRLLRFGLTDGICEAVAIEFSPIPFITEEIAPGTKIRLENRVPINNGILCLSAKNVTVIGGAVQSLYEEWQMNQKYSGLSRPSLRLSPSDDGVGPPPFEKLDIEARPCRETKVQAYPGSWQLLMTMDQLILVASQ
;
A
#
# COMPACT_ATOMS: atom_id res chain seq x y z
N MET A 1 -12.26 63.11 23.85
CA MET A 1 -11.44 62.48 22.79
C MET A 1 -11.46 60.98 23.01
N ALA A 2 -12.21 60.25 22.20
CA ALA A 2 -12.26 58.79 22.26
C ALA A 2 -11.08 58.23 21.44
N SER A 3 -10.21 57.47 22.09
CA SER A 3 -9.18 56.67 21.42
C SER A 3 -9.80 55.32 21.06
N ALA A 4 -10.08 55.11 19.77
CA ALA A 4 -10.44 53.81 19.24
C ALA A 4 -9.15 53.06 18.91
N ALA A 5 -8.85 52.02 19.69
CA ALA A 5 -7.78 51.09 19.39
C ALA A 5 -8.19 50.25 18.18
N ALA A 6 -7.48 50.41 17.06
CA ALA A 6 -7.61 49.57 15.89
C ALA A 6 -7.03 48.18 16.22
N GLU A 7 -7.92 47.20 16.37
CA GLU A 7 -7.55 45.79 16.51
C GLU A 7 -6.98 45.30 15.16
N ALA A 8 -5.76 44.75 15.19
CA ALA A 8 -5.03 44.34 13.99
C ALA A 8 -5.69 43.11 13.32
N PRO A 9 -6.12 43.18 12.05
CA PRO A 9 -6.84 42.08 11.39
C PRO A 9 -6.02 40.80 11.12
N GLY A 10 -4.69 40.85 11.22
CA GLY A 10 -3.82 39.72 10.81
C GLY A 10 -3.52 38.68 11.90
N ALA A 11 -3.69 39.02 13.18
CA ALA A 11 -3.36 38.11 14.28
C ALA A 11 -4.46 37.06 14.53
N SER A 12 -5.71 37.40 14.24
CA SER A 12 -6.86 36.50 14.42
C SER A 12 -6.93 35.43 13.32
N ALA A 13 -6.68 35.80 12.05
CA ALA A 13 -6.71 34.89 10.91
C ALA A 13 -5.66 33.75 11.03
N SER A 14 -4.41 34.12 11.31
CA SER A 14 -3.33 33.14 11.53
C SER A 14 -3.60 32.21 12.72
N SER A 15 -4.27 32.70 13.78
CA SER A 15 -4.66 31.84 14.91
C SER A 15 -5.74 30.81 14.55
N ALA A 16 -6.68 31.17 13.65
CA ALA A 16 -7.75 30.30 13.20
C ALA A 16 -7.22 29.21 12.25
N GLU A 17 -6.34 29.57 11.32
CA GLU A 17 -5.63 28.64 10.43
C GLU A 17 -4.85 27.59 11.23
N ASN A 18 -4.11 28.02 12.26
CA ASN A 18 -3.35 27.10 13.12
C ASN A 18 -4.27 26.12 13.87
N ARG A 19 -5.43 26.56 14.35
CA ARG A 19 -6.42 25.67 14.97
C ARG A 19 -6.99 24.66 13.98
N LEU A 20 -7.24 25.08 12.73
CA LEU A 20 -7.73 24.19 11.69
C LEU A 20 -6.67 23.16 11.29
N LEU A 21 -5.42 23.57 11.09
CA LEU A 21 -4.29 22.67 10.84
C LEU A 21 -4.10 21.67 11.98
N GLN A 22 -4.22 22.10 13.23
CA GLN A 22 -4.20 21.22 14.38
C GLN A 22 -5.36 20.20 14.33
N SER A 23 -6.57 20.66 14.01
CA SER A 23 -7.75 19.82 13.85
C SER A 23 -7.58 18.75 12.75
N LEU A 24 -6.92 19.10 11.64
CA LEU A 24 -6.58 18.18 10.55
C LEU A 24 -5.48 17.19 10.96
N ALA A 25 -4.47 17.66 11.72
CA ALA A 25 -3.41 16.81 12.26
C ALA A 25 -3.95 15.78 13.27
N GLU A 26 -4.91 16.16 14.10
CA GLU A 26 -5.63 15.25 15.02
C GLU A 26 -6.47 14.21 14.26
N ARG A 27 -6.94 14.53 13.04
CA ARG A 27 -7.58 13.56 12.13
C ARG A 27 -6.58 12.72 11.33
N GLY A 28 -5.28 13.01 11.44
CA GLY A 28 -4.18 12.24 10.87
C GLY A 28 -3.54 12.81 9.61
N TRP A 29 -3.96 13.99 9.14
CA TRP A 29 -3.33 14.64 7.99
C TRP A 29 -1.97 15.21 8.36
N ARG A 30 -1.00 15.02 7.46
CA ARG A 30 0.37 15.51 7.64
C ARG A 30 0.77 16.31 6.41
N PHE A 31 1.14 17.56 6.63
CA PHE A 31 1.58 18.48 5.59
C PHE A 31 3.10 18.62 5.64
N ARG A 32 3.75 18.64 4.48
CA ARG A 32 5.20 18.89 4.35
C ARG A 32 5.52 20.34 4.68
N ASP A 33 4.74 21.24 4.08
CA ASP A 33 4.81 22.66 4.27
C ASP A 33 3.37 23.20 4.44
N PRO A 34 2.99 23.65 5.65
CA PRO A 34 1.65 24.21 5.87
C PRO A 34 1.47 25.57 5.19
N THR A 35 2.55 26.21 4.71
CA THR A 35 2.51 27.49 3.98
C THR A 35 2.42 27.34 2.46
N ASP A 36 2.37 26.10 1.97
CA ASP A 36 2.16 25.80 0.56
C ASP A 36 0.91 26.50 0.00
N GLU A 37 1.03 27.12 -1.17
CA GLU A 37 -0.03 27.95 -1.77
C GLU A 37 -1.33 27.17 -1.99
N ALA A 38 -1.25 25.90 -2.38
CA ALA A 38 -2.44 25.08 -2.61
C ALA A 38 -3.13 24.75 -1.28
N ILE A 39 -2.36 24.48 -0.22
CA ILE A 39 -2.90 24.27 1.12
C ILE A 39 -3.50 25.56 1.68
N GLN A 40 -2.81 26.68 1.56
CA GLN A 40 -3.30 27.98 2.00
C GLN A 40 -4.58 28.38 1.26
N ALA A 41 -4.66 28.13 -0.04
CA ALA A 41 -5.87 28.37 -0.82
C ALA A 41 -7.07 27.54 -0.30
N LEU A 42 -6.85 26.29 0.11
CA LEU A 42 -7.91 25.46 0.71
C LEU A 42 -8.33 25.96 2.10
N LEU A 43 -7.37 26.36 2.93
CA LEU A 43 -7.65 26.89 4.27
C LEU A 43 -8.44 28.21 4.20
N LEU A 44 -8.19 29.03 3.17
CA LEU A 44 -8.81 30.34 2.96
C LEU A 44 -10.02 30.30 2.00
N ALA A 45 -10.36 29.13 1.44
CA ALA A 45 -11.43 28.99 0.45
C ALA A 45 -12.82 29.39 0.99
N SER A 46 -13.01 29.33 2.31
CA SER A 46 -14.25 29.71 3.00
C SER A 46 -13.94 30.70 4.12
N PRO A 47 -14.81 31.70 4.37
CA PRO A 47 -14.67 32.61 5.52
C PRO A 47 -14.81 31.90 6.87
N THR A 48 -15.44 30.72 6.91
CA THR A 48 -15.48 29.83 8.08
C THR A 48 -15.16 28.40 7.64
N PRO A 49 -13.87 28.05 7.49
CA PRO A 49 -13.47 26.74 7.00
C PRO A 49 -13.71 25.68 8.08
N SER A 50 -14.57 24.69 7.79
CA SER A 50 -14.70 23.50 8.63
C SER A 50 -13.64 22.48 8.25
N PRO A 51 -13.10 21.71 9.20
CA PRO A 51 -12.14 20.65 8.88
C PRO A 51 -12.72 19.62 7.92
N GLU A 52 -14.01 19.30 8.03
CA GLU A 52 -14.68 18.35 7.13
C GLU A 52 -14.72 18.84 5.67
N ALA A 53 -14.92 20.14 5.45
CA ALA A 53 -14.92 20.71 4.10
C ALA A 53 -13.52 20.65 3.48
N VAL A 54 -12.49 20.99 4.26
CA VAL A 54 -11.09 20.91 3.79
C VAL A 54 -10.70 19.46 3.52
N GLU A 55 -11.09 18.51 4.37
CA GLU A 55 -10.85 17.09 4.14
C GLU A 55 -11.49 16.59 2.84
N SER A 56 -12.70 17.05 2.51
CA SER A 56 -13.39 16.69 1.26
C SER A 56 -12.60 17.11 0.01
N GLU A 57 -11.85 18.20 0.08
CA GLU A 57 -10.96 18.62 -1.02
C GLU A 57 -9.66 17.81 -1.01
N LEU A 58 -9.03 17.66 0.16
CA LEU A 58 -7.76 16.94 0.32
C LEU A 58 -7.82 15.48 -0.13
N VAL A 59 -8.97 14.81 0.01
CA VAL A 59 -9.12 13.40 -0.40
C VAL A 59 -8.96 13.19 -1.90
N SER A 60 -9.24 14.21 -2.71
CA SER A 60 -9.11 14.17 -4.17
C SER A 60 -7.70 14.54 -4.67
N MET A 61 -6.87 15.13 -3.81
CA MET A 61 -5.52 15.57 -4.15
C MET A 61 -4.49 14.47 -3.96
N ASP A 62 -3.40 14.50 -4.72
CA ASP A 62 -2.29 13.58 -4.56
C ASP A 62 -1.41 13.97 -3.37
N LEU A 63 -1.21 13.07 -2.40
CA LEU A 63 -0.32 13.31 -1.26
C LEU A 63 1.10 13.66 -1.68
N ARG A 64 1.58 13.27 -2.86
CA ARG A 64 2.93 13.63 -3.32
C ARG A 64 3.13 15.14 -3.47
N MET A 65 2.04 15.89 -3.64
CA MET A 65 2.07 17.35 -3.79
C MET A 65 2.31 18.06 -2.46
N PHE A 66 1.65 17.62 -1.38
CA PHE A 66 1.63 18.36 -0.10
C PHE A 66 1.93 17.52 1.15
N GLY A 67 1.94 16.20 1.02
CA GLY A 67 2.05 15.24 2.11
C GLY A 67 3.40 15.29 2.82
N GLY A 68 3.34 15.23 4.15
CA GLY A 68 4.49 15.23 5.05
C GLY A 68 4.93 13.83 5.48
N LYS A 69 6.22 13.67 5.81
CA LYS A 69 6.80 12.39 6.21
C LYS A 69 6.16 11.89 7.51
N CYS A 70 5.63 10.68 7.48
CA CYS A 70 5.10 9.96 8.64
C CYS A 70 5.39 8.46 8.63
N LEU A 71 5.83 7.92 7.49
CA LEU A 71 6.26 6.54 7.38
C LEU A 71 7.73 6.36 7.83
N PRO A 72 8.07 5.21 8.45
CA PRO A 72 9.45 4.90 8.81
C PRO A 72 10.31 4.72 7.56
N ASP A 73 11.56 5.15 7.64
CA ASP A 73 12.49 5.05 6.51
C ASP A 73 12.81 3.59 6.18
N ARG A 74 12.70 3.23 4.90
CA ARG A 74 12.94 1.88 4.40
C ARG A 74 14.39 1.45 4.61
N ALA A 75 15.34 2.39 4.60
CA ALA A 75 16.75 2.13 4.89
C ALA A 75 17.01 1.83 6.38
N ALA A 76 16.24 2.42 7.29
CA ALA A 76 16.39 2.21 8.73
C ALA A 76 15.82 0.85 9.20
N ALA A 77 14.90 0.25 8.42
CA ALA A 77 14.28 -1.03 8.74
C ALA A 77 15.18 -2.26 8.46
N GLY A 78 16.24 -2.10 7.67
CA GLY A 78 17.12 -3.21 7.24
C GLY A 78 18.22 -3.61 8.23
N GLY A 79 18.46 -2.79 9.28
CA GLY A 79 19.71 -2.88 10.05
C GLY A 79 19.62 -3.37 11.50
N THR A 80 18.49 -3.26 12.20
CA THR A 80 18.51 -3.48 13.66
C THR A 80 17.25 -4.14 14.25
N SER A 81 17.51 -5.32 14.84
CA SER A 81 16.80 -5.98 15.94
C SER A 81 15.48 -6.72 15.64
N LYS A 82 15.36 -7.89 16.25
CA LYS A 82 14.14 -8.74 16.40
C LYS A 82 13.00 -8.04 17.15
N ARG A 83 12.97 -6.70 17.19
CA ARG A 83 12.03 -5.90 17.95
C ARG A 83 10.89 -5.48 17.03
N LEU A 84 9.67 -5.86 17.38
CA LEU A 84 8.46 -5.36 16.75
C LEU A 84 8.45 -3.82 16.85
N SER A 85 8.37 -3.15 15.70
CA SER A 85 8.15 -1.71 15.62
C SER A 85 6.68 -1.44 15.28
N TYR A 86 6.24 -0.21 15.49
CA TYR A 86 4.82 0.13 15.35
C TYR A 86 4.65 1.54 14.82
N LEU A 87 3.71 1.68 13.89
CA LEU A 87 3.22 2.97 13.42
C LEU A 87 2.08 3.40 14.33
N HIS A 88 2.14 4.63 14.85
CA HIS A 88 1.11 5.18 15.73
C HIS A 88 0.24 6.13 14.94
N GLY A 89 -1.04 5.78 14.81
CA GLY A 89 -2.07 6.63 14.22
C GLY A 89 -2.67 7.64 15.20
N PRO A 90 -3.58 8.50 14.73
CA PRO A 90 -4.14 8.50 13.38
C PRO A 90 -3.14 9.06 12.34
N VAL A 91 -3.05 8.40 11.19
CA VAL A 91 -2.31 8.92 10.05
C VAL A 91 -3.01 8.59 8.74
N VAL A 92 -3.11 9.59 7.85
CA VAL A 92 -3.70 9.43 6.53
C VAL A 92 -2.62 9.09 5.51
N LEU A 93 -2.87 8.03 4.75
CA LEU A 93 -2.00 7.54 3.69
C LEU A 93 -2.81 7.38 2.40
N GLN A 94 -2.10 7.44 1.27
CA GLN A 94 -2.67 7.21 -0.05
C GLN A 94 -2.31 5.82 -0.55
N ILE A 95 -3.30 5.11 -1.09
CA ILE A 95 -3.08 3.83 -1.76
C ILE A 95 -2.43 4.09 -3.12
N VAL A 96 -1.26 3.51 -3.32
CA VAL A 96 -0.51 3.51 -4.60
C VAL A 96 -0.86 2.27 -5.42
N SER A 97 -0.96 1.11 -4.76
CA SER A 97 -1.36 -0.14 -5.40
C SER A 97 -2.04 -1.07 -4.42
N LEU A 98 -2.97 -1.88 -4.91
CA LEU A 98 -3.66 -2.91 -4.14
C LEU A 98 -3.83 -4.14 -5.01
N ARG A 99 -3.39 -5.30 -4.52
CA ARG A 99 -3.49 -6.58 -5.25
C ARG A 99 -3.72 -7.72 -4.28
N ASP A 100 -4.56 -8.69 -4.65
CA ASP A 100 -4.54 -9.99 -3.99
C ASP A 100 -3.28 -10.77 -4.40
N ILE A 101 -2.52 -11.19 -3.39
CA ILE A 101 -1.30 -12.00 -3.54
C ILE A 101 -1.51 -13.44 -3.05
N TYR A 102 -2.74 -13.80 -2.67
CA TYR A 102 -3.07 -15.18 -2.31
C TYR A 102 -3.17 -16.08 -3.54
N HIS A 103 -3.83 -15.60 -4.61
CA HIS A 103 -3.99 -16.36 -5.84
C HIS A 103 -2.90 -16.02 -6.87
N SER A 104 -2.32 -17.05 -7.49
CA SER A 104 -1.44 -16.87 -8.65
C SER A 104 -2.27 -16.42 -9.85
N SER A 105 -1.81 -15.39 -10.56
CA SER A 105 -2.44 -14.90 -11.80
C SER A 105 -2.45 -15.93 -12.95
N ILE A 106 -1.70 -17.03 -12.81
CA ILE A 106 -1.56 -18.10 -13.81
C ILE A 106 -2.62 -19.20 -13.63
N ASP A 107 -3.24 -19.30 -12.45
CA ASP A 107 -4.04 -20.46 -12.04
C ASP A 107 -5.51 -20.11 -11.72
N ALA A 108 -6.02 -19.01 -12.28
CA ALA A 108 -7.36 -18.47 -12.06
C ALA A 108 -8.52 -19.45 -12.36
N SER A 109 -8.21 -20.59 -12.97
CA SER A 109 -9.14 -21.67 -13.34
C SER A 109 -9.59 -22.54 -12.16
N PHE A 110 -8.81 -22.60 -11.07
CA PHE A 110 -9.16 -23.43 -9.90
C PHE A 110 -9.72 -22.57 -8.77
N LYS A 111 -10.99 -22.17 -8.91
CA LYS A 111 -11.75 -21.55 -7.83
C LYS A 111 -11.99 -22.57 -6.71
N ASN A 112 -11.05 -22.67 -5.77
CA ASN A 112 -11.29 -23.39 -4.53
C ASN A 112 -12.37 -22.66 -3.72
N PRO A 113 -13.35 -23.37 -3.13
CA PRO A 113 -14.43 -22.76 -2.35
C PRO A 113 -13.96 -22.17 -1.01
N GLN A 114 -12.72 -22.43 -0.59
CA GLN A 114 -12.07 -21.69 0.49
C GLN A 114 -11.46 -20.40 -0.07
N GLN A 115 -12.26 -19.34 -0.13
CA GLN A 115 -11.81 -17.96 -0.38
C GLN A 115 -10.86 -17.51 0.73
N ARG A 116 -9.60 -17.91 0.65
CA ARG A 116 -8.54 -17.24 1.39
C ARG A 116 -8.10 -16.06 0.55
N ARG A 117 -7.82 -14.94 1.23
CA ARG A 117 -7.47 -13.66 0.63
C ARG A 117 -6.25 -13.13 1.34
N LEU A 118 -5.34 -12.52 0.60
CA LEU A 118 -4.20 -11.82 1.17
C LEU A 118 -3.92 -10.58 0.33
N LEU A 119 -4.43 -9.43 0.74
CA LEU A 119 -4.10 -8.19 0.03
C LEU A 119 -2.70 -7.68 0.38
N ARG A 120 -1.99 -7.24 -0.65
CA ARG A 120 -0.80 -6.40 -0.56
C ARG A 120 -1.14 -4.98 -0.98
N PHE A 121 -0.82 -4.03 -0.11
CA PHE A 121 -0.96 -2.60 -0.35
C PHE A 121 0.42 -1.98 -0.58
N GLY A 122 0.51 -1.08 -1.55
CA GLY A 122 1.54 -0.03 -1.58
C GLY A 122 0.90 1.26 -1.06
N LEU A 123 1.49 1.85 -0.03
CA LEU A 123 0.99 3.07 0.61
C LEU A 123 2.05 4.17 0.52
N THR A 124 1.62 5.42 0.43
CA THR A 124 2.51 6.58 0.48
C THR A 124 1.98 7.67 1.41
N ASP A 125 2.89 8.38 2.06
CA ASP A 125 2.63 9.63 2.77
C ASP A 125 2.96 10.88 1.92
N GLY A 126 3.30 10.67 0.64
CA GLY A 126 3.73 11.72 -0.29
C GLY A 126 5.25 11.93 -0.34
N ILE A 127 6.03 11.34 0.57
CA ILE A 127 7.50 11.44 0.61
C ILE A 127 8.14 10.05 0.51
N CYS A 128 7.60 9.09 1.24
CA CYS A 128 8.07 7.72 1.31
C CYS A 128 6.94 6.76 0.90
N GLU A 129 7.34 5.56 0.48
CA GLU A 129 6.42 4.45 0.23
C GLU A 129 6.65 3.33 1.24
N ALA A 130 5.56 2.72 1.70
CA ALA A 130 5.57 1.55 2.56
C ALA A 130 4.75 0.42 1.93
N VAL A 131 5.16 -0.81 2.21
CA VAL A 131 4.39 -2.00 1.86
C VAL A 131 3.56 -2.40 3.09
N ALA A 132 2.29 -2.71 2.86
CA ALA A 132 1.42 -3.27 3.89
C ALA A 132 0.77 -4.57 3.41
N ILE A 133 0.40 -5.42 4.36
CA ILE A 133 -0.35 -6.65 4.11
C ILE A 133 -1.60 -6.71 4.97
N GLU A 134 -2.66 -7.30 4.43
CA GLU A 134 -3.83 -7.72 5.17
C GLU A 134 -3.46 -8.88 6.11
N PHE A 135 -3.05 -8.56 7.34
CA PHE A 135 -2.69 -9.56 8.34
C PHE A 135 -3.93 -10.23 8.93
N SER A 136 -5.06 -9.53 8.97
CA SER A 136 -6.37 -10.06 9.31
C SER A 136 -7.41 -9.52 8.32
N PRO A 137 -8.42 -10.32 7.92
CA PRO A 137 -9.35 -9.93 6.87
C PRO A 137 -9.99 -8.55 7.09
N ILE A 138 -10.00 -7.74 6.04
CA ILE A 138 -10.61 -6.40 5.98
C ILE A 138 -11.77 -6.45 4.97
N PRO A 139 -12.99 -6.79 5.41
CA PRO A 139 -14.09 -7.12 4.51
C PRO A 139 -14.59 -5.93 3.67
N PHE A 140 -14.39 -4.70 4.15
CA PHE A 140 -14.82 -3.48 3.46
C PHE A 140 -13.82 -2.95 2.42
N ILE A 141 -12.62 -3.54 2.34
CA ILE A 141 -11.65 -3.23 1.29
C ILE A 141 -11.78 -4.31 0.23
N THR A 142 -11.88 -3.96 -1.05
CA THR A 142 -11.91 -4.88 -2.20
C THR A 142 -10.75 -4.58 -3.16
N GLU A 143 -10.50 -5.45 -4.13
CA GLU A 143 -9.50 -5.21 -5.20
C GLU A 143 -9.90 -4.10 -6.18
N GLU A 144 -11.12 -3.60 -6.06
CA GLU A 144 -11.68 -2.55 -6.90
C GLU A 144 -11.33 -1.14 -6.41
N ILE A 145 -10.64 -1.02 -5.27
CA ILE A 145 -10.16 0.28 -4.79
C ILE A 145 -9.11 0.83 -5.75
N ALA A 146 -9.42 1.99 -6.33
CA ALA A 146 -8.53 2.67 -7.24
C ALA A 146 -7.31 3.26 -6.51
N PRO A 147 -6.14 3.33 -7.18
CA PRO A 147 -5.03 4.15 -6.74
C PRO A 147 -5.45 5.60 -6.49
N GLY A 148 -4.87 6.23 -5.47
CA GLY A 148 -5.22 7.58 -5.02
C GLY A 148 -6.20 7.63 -3.85
N THR A 149 -6.93 6.55 -3.58
CA THR A 149 -7.85 6.46 -2.42
C THR A 149 -7.09 6.66 -1.10
N LYS A 150 -7.67 7.47 -0.22
CA LYS A 150 -7.14 7.76 1.10
C LYS A 150 -7.65 6.74 2.13
N ILE A 151 -6.72 6.25 2.93
CA ILE A 151 -7.02 5.43 4.11
C ILE A 151 -6.42 6.09 5.34
N ARG A 152 -7.10 5.96 6.47
CA ARG A 152 -6.59 6.33 7.77
C ARG A 152 -6.15 5.09 8.51
N LEU A 153 -4.88 5.08 8.91
CA LEU A 153 -4.38 4.08 9.85
C LEU A 153 -4.61 4.60 11.26
N GLU A 154 -5.38 3.84 12.04
CA GLU A 154 -5.75 4.18 13.41
C GLU A 154 -5.01 3.28 14.40
N ASN A 155 -4.98 3.70 15.66
CA ASN A 155 -4.37 2.95 16.75
C ASN A 155 -2.89 2.64 16.47
N ARG A 156 -2.41 1.50 16.98
CA ARG A 156 -1.04 1.04 16.84
C ARG A 156 -0.98 -0.06 15.79
N VAL A 157 -0.35 0.20 14.66
CA VAL A 157 -0.17 -0.75 13.56
C VAL A 157 1.17 -1.46 13.70
N PRO A 158 1.20 -2.80 13.84
CA PRO A 158 2.45 -3.56 13.89
C PRO A 158 3.23 -3.44 12.58
N ILE A 159 4.55 -3.28 12.70
CA ILE A 159 5.49 -3.35 11.60
C ILE A 159 6.38 -4.56 11.83
N ASN A 160 6.37 -5.49 10.88
CA ASN A 160 7.23 -6.67 10.88
C ASN A 160 8.17 -6.62 9.66
N ASN A 161 9.48 -6.57 9.89
CA ASN A 161 10.50 -6.45 8.84
C ASN A 161 10.21 -5.33 7.82
N GLY A 162 9.72 -4.18 8.30
CA GLY A 162 9.38 -3.03 7.45
C GLY A 162 8.04 -3.15 6.70
N ILE A 163 7.25 -4.20 6.95
CA ILE A 163 5.91 -4.40 6.38
C ILE A 163 4.86 -4.04 7.42
N LEU A 164 3.91 -3.17 7.07
CA LEU A 164 2.77 -2.83 7.91
C LEU A 164 1.74 -3.97 7.94
N CYS A 165 1.33 -4.40 9.13
CA CYS A 165 0.34 -5.46 9.33
C CYS A 165 -1.04 -4.85 9.59
N LEU A 166 -1.88 -4.80 8.56
CA LEU A 166 -3.21 -4.20 8.60
C LEU A 166 -4.28 -5.18 9.08
N SER A 167 -5.30 -4.65 9.72
CA SER A 167 -6.48 -5.37 10.21
C SER A 167 -7.70 -4.44 10.15
N ALA A 168 -8.91 -4.99 10.18
CA ALA A 168 -10.13 -4.18 10.17
C ALA A 168 -10.24 -3.18 11.34
N LYS A 169 -9.46 -3.39 12.42
CA LYS A 169 -9.44 -2.52 13.62
C LYS A 169 -8.54 -1.30 13.50
N ASN A 170 -7.63 -1.28 12.53
CA ASN A 170 -6.62 -0.25 12.41
C ASN A 170 -6.63 0.46 11.05
N VAL A 171 -7.65 0.19 10.22
CA VAL A 171 -7.84 0.83 8.91
C VAL A 171 -9.26 1.37 8.81
N THR A 172 -9.36 2.63 8.42
CA THR A 172 -10.61 3.28 8.02
C THR A 172 -10.44 3.82 6.61
N VAL A 173 -11.36 3.50 5.69
CA VAL A 173 -11.33 4.07 4.34
C VAL A 173 -11.97 5.46 4.39
N ILE A 174 -11.20 6.49 4.05
CA ILE A 174 -11.74 7.86 3.91
C ILE A 174 -12.37 8.00 2.51
N GLY A 175 -11.76 7.36 1.50
CA GLY A 175 -12.24 7.41 0.13
C GLY A 175 -11.50 8.44 -0.71
N GLY A 176 -12.21 9.08 -1.62
CA GLY A 176 -11.62 9.95 -2.64
C GLY A 176 -10.87 9.19 -3.72
N ALA A 177 -10.57 9.91 -4.80
CA ALA A 177 -9.78 9.42 -5.92
C ALA A 177 -8.94 10.58 -6.45
N VAL A 178 -7.69 10.27 -6.81
CA VAL A 178 -6.82 11.23 -7.48
C VAL A 178 -7.05 11.06 -8.97
N GLN A 179 -7.63 12.07 -9.62
CA GLN A 179 -8.13 11.96 -10.99
C GLN A 179 -7.10 11.39 -11.98
N SER A 180 -5.86 11.90 -11.94
CA SER A 180 -4.78 11.43 -12.82
C SER A 180 -4.43 9.96 -12.61
N LEU A 181 -4.34 9.52 -11.35
CA LEU A 181 -4.08 8.11 -11.00
C LEU A 181 -5.24 7.20 -11.36
N TYR A 182 -6.47 7.70 -11.20
CA TYR A 182 -7.68 6.97 -11.54
C TYR A 182 -7.79 6.74 -13.04
N GLU A 183 -7.54 7.76 -13.86
CA GLU A 183 -7.55 7.65 -15.33
C GLU A 183 -6.52 6.64 -15.82
N GLU A 184 -5.27 6.74 -15.32
CA GLU A 184 -4.22 5.78 -15.67
C GLU A 184 -4.60 4.35 -15.27
N TRP A 185 -5.11 4.17 -14.05
CA TRP A 185 -5.56 2.87 -13.57
C TRP A 185 -6.71 2.31 -14.41
N GLN A 186 -7.71 3.13 -14.74
CA GLN A 186 -8.83 2.71 -15.58
C GLN A 186 -8.36 2.29 -16.98
N MET A 187 -7.41 3.01 -17.58
CA MET A 187 -6.83 2.59 -18.85
C MET A 187 -6.09 1.27 -18.69
N ASN A 188 -5.23 1.14 -17.68
CA ASN A 188 -4.51 -0.11 -17.43
C ASN A 188 -5.44 -1.30 -17.22
N GLN A 189 -6.58 -1.12 -16.53
CA GLN A 189 -7.61 -2.16 -16.40
C GLN A 189 -8.20 -2.56 -17.76
N LYS A 190 -8.61 -1.57 -18.58
CA LYS A 190 -9.19 -1.80 -19.92
C LYS A 190 -8.24 -2.53 -20.87
N TYR A 191 -6.93 -2.24 -20.78
CA TYR A 191 -5.92 -2.80 -21.69
C TYR A 191 -5.12 -3.97 -21.09
N SER A 192 -5.36 -4.37 -19.84
CA SER A 192 -4.63 -5.44 -19.14
C SER A 192 -4.67 -6.81 -19.82
N GLY A 193 -5.75 -7.11 -20.54
CA GLY A 193 -5.94 -8.38 -21.28
C GLY A 193 -5.51 -8.32 -22.75
N LEU A 194 -5.16 -7.14 -23.26
CA LEU A 194 -4.61 -7.01 -24.60
C LEU A 194 -3.13 -7.40 -24.53
N SER A 195 -2.90 -8.71 -24.51
CA SER A 195 -1.62 -9.25 -24.96
C SER A 195 -1.31 -8.54 -26.27
N ARG A 196 -0.17 -7.84 -26.33
CA ARG A 196 0.37 -7.32 -27.60
C ARG A 196 0.11 -8.44 -28.61
N PRO A 197 -0.72 -8.25 -29.65
CA PRO A 197 -0.79 -9.24 -30.69
C PRO A 197 0.66 -9.41 -31.09
N SER A 198 1.22 -10.58 -30.81
CA SER A 198 2.43 -11.00 -31.48
C SER A 198 2.04 -10.85 -32.93
N LEU A 199 2.48 -9.75 -33.55
CA LEU A 199 2.35 -9.51 -34.97
C LEU A 199 2.96 -10.75 -35.58
N ARG A 200 2.09 -11.70 -35.93
CA ARG A 200 2.46 -12.83 -36.75
C ARG A 200 2.90 -12.15 -38.01
N LEU A 201 4.21 -12.10 -38.16
CA LEU A 201 4.91 -11.75 -39.38
C LEU A 201 4.14 -12.41 -40.51
N SER A 202 3.35 -11.64 -41.25
CA SER A 202 3.11 -11.96 -42.64
C SER A 202 4.49 -12.01 -43.29
N PRO A 203 4.81 -12.97 -44.17
CA PRO A 203 6.18 -13.18 -44.66
C PRO A 203 6.72 -12.08 -45.59
N SER A 204 6.12 -10.89 -45.58
CA SER A 204 6.42 -9.80 -46.50
C SER A 204 6.24 -8.46 -45.77
N ASP A 205 7.18 -8.09 -44.92
CA ASP A 205 7.38 -6.68 -44.59
C ASP A 205 8.85 -6.43 -44.25
N ASP A 206 9.55 -5.87 -45.24
CA ASP A 206 10.92 -5.36 -45.11
C ASP A 206 10.88 -4.05 -44.29
N GLY A 207 11.10 -4.12 -42.97
CA GLY A 207 11.39 -2.87 -42.23
C GLY A 207 11.24 -2.86 -40.71
N VAL A 208 12.38 -2.94 -40.02
CA VAL A 208 12.69 -2.28 -38.73
C VAL A 208 11.79 -2.64 -37.53
N GLY A 209 11.57 -3.95 -37.32
CA GLY A 209 11.25 -4.43 -35.97
C GLY A 209 12.52 -4.53 -35.12
N PRO A 210 12.44 -4.41 -33.77
CA PRO A 210 13.57 -4.76 -32.91
C PRO A 210 14.04 -6.18 -33.26
N PRO A 211 15.36 -6.44 -33.25
CA PRO A 211 15.89 -7.73 -33.66
C PRO A 211 15.23 -8.86 -32.83
N PRO A 212 14.93 -10.00 -33.46
CA PRO A 212 14.35 -11.13 -32.75
C PRO A 212 15.29 -11.56 -31.61
N PHE A 213 14.72 -11.82 -30.43
CA PHE A 213 15.50 -12.34 -29.32
C PHE A 213 16.09 -13.69 -29.68
N GLU A 214 17.40 -13.78 -29.63
CA GLU A 214 18.10 -15.05 -29.69
C GLU A 214 17.86 -15.79 -28.37
N LYS A 215 17.35 -17.02 -28.45
CA LYS A 215 17.15 -17.84 -27.26
C LYS A 215 18.53 -18.15 -26.70
N LEU A 216 18.80 -17.68 -25.49
CA LEU A 216 19.95 -18.15 -24.73
C LEU A 216 19.70 -19.63 -24.41
N ASP A 217 20.35 -20.51 -25.15
CA ASP A 217 20.44 -21.93 -24.83
C ASP A 217 21.33 -22.07 -23.59
N ILE A 218 20.73 -21.76 -22.44
CA ILE A 218 21.28 -22.17 -21.16
C ILE A 218 21.05 -23.66 -21.14
N GLU A 219 22.04 -24.44 -21.57
CA GLU A 219 22.12 -25.84 -21.21
C GLU A 219 21.87 -25.90 -19.71
N ALA A 220 20.71 -26.42 -19.32
CA ALA A 220 20.39 -26.66 -17.94
C ALA A 220 21.46 -27.63 -17.46
N ARG A 221 22.48 -27.11 -16.77
CA ARG A 221 23.38 -27.95 -16.01
C ARG A 221 22.49 -28.87 -15.20
N PRO A 222 22.65 -30.20 -15.30
CA PRO A 222 21.87 -31.12 -14.48
C PRO A 222 21.97 -30.60 -13.05
N CYS A 223 20.81 -30.26 -12.47
CA CYS A 223 20.73 -29.97 -11.06
C CYS A 223 21.45 -31.14 -10.40
N ARG A 224 22.55 -30.88 -9.68
CA ARG A 224 23.23 -31.93 -8.93
C ARG A 224 22.15 -32.54 -8.05
N GLU A 225 21.73 -33.76 -8.38
CA GLU A 225 20.99 -34.61 -7.47
C GLU A 225 21.81 -34.63 -6.19
N THR A 226 21.31 -33.90 -5.19
CA THR A 226 21.84 -34.05 -3.86
C THR A 226 21.36 -35.42 -3.45
N LYS A 227 22.21 -36.43 -3.63
CA LYS A 227 21.97 -37.77 -3.10
C LYS A 227 21.71 -37.59 -1.62
N VAL A 228 20.44 -37.65 -1.23
CA VAL A 228 20.05 -37.71 0.17
C VAL A 228 20.68 -39.00 0.68
N GLN A 229 21.76 -38.82 1.43
CA GLN A 229 22.45 -39.91 2.09
C GLN A 229 21.48 -40.41 3.17
N ALA A 230 20.93 -41.60 2.96
CA ALA A 230 20.10 -42.27 3.94
C ALA A 230 20.92 -42.45 5.22
N TYR A 231 20.46 -41.85 6.31
CA TYR A 231 20.96 -42.16 7.65
C TYR A 231 20.59 -43.61 7.98
N PRO A 232 21.52 -44.42 8.51
CA PRO A 232 21.20 -45.77 8.94
C PRO A 232 20.46 -45.67 10.28
N GLY A 233 19.14 -45.74 10.24
CA GLY A 233 18.29 -45.85 11.42
C GLY A 233 17.01 -46.58 11.05
N SER A 234 16.89 -47.84 11.46
CA SER A 234 15.68 -48.62 11.24
C SER A 234 14.58 -48.13 12.16
N TRP A 235 13.59 -47.42 11.61
CA TRP A 235 12.33 -47.18 12.29
C TRP A 235 11.23 -47.92 11.55
N GLN A 236 10.68 -48.96 12.19
CA GLN A 236 9.48 -49.62 11.71
C GLN A 236 8.27 -48.81 12.17
N LEU A 237 7.51 -48.29 11.21
CA LEU A 237 6.22 -47.68 11.44
C LEU A 237 5.17 -48.79 11.44
N LEU A 238 4.67 -49.19 12.62
CA LEU A 238 3.48 -50.03 12.68
C LEU A 238 2.25 -49.12 12.82
N MET A 239 1.41 -49.10 11.79
CA MET A 239 0.12 -48.42 11.85
C MET A 239 -0.91 -49.31 12.54
N THR A 240 -1.46 -48.85 13.64
CA THR A 240 -2.80 -49.24 14.09
C THR A 240 -3.66 -47.99 14.22
N MET A 241 -4.91 -48.08 13.75
CA MET A 241 -5.85 -46.98 13.79
C MET A 241 -6.06 -46.51 15.24
N ASP A 242 -6.02 -45.20 15.40
CA ASP A 242 -6.17 -44.42 16.63
C ASP A 242 -4.91 -44.26 17.53
N GLN A 243 -4.32 -43.07 17.38
CA GLN A 243 -3.23 -42.40 18.13
C GLN A 243 -1.76 -42.68 17.73
N LEU A 244 -1.08 -41.60 17.35
CA LEU A 244 0.36 -41.51 17.10
C LEU A 244 1.11 -41.32 18.43
N ILE A 245 1.87 -42.32 18.87
CA ILE A 245 2.83 -42.19 19.98
C ILE A 245 4.22 -42.53 19.44
N LEU A 246 5.17 -41.59 19.60
CA LEU A 246 6.60 -41.85 19.38
C LEU A 246 7.19 -42.48 20.64
N VAL A 247 7.81 -43.66 20.50
CA VAL A 247 8.65 -44.25 21.56
C VAL A 247 10.03 -44.53 20.98
N ALA A 248 11.07 -44.00 21.64
CA ALA A 248 12.46 -44.31 21.32
C ALA A 248 12.86 -45.62 22.01
N SER A 249 13.46 -46.55 21.28
CA SER A 249 14.17 -47.70 21.87
C SER A 249 15.69 -47.49 21.74
N GLN A 250 16.41 -47.93 22.77
CA GLN A 250 17.88 -47.91 22.89
C GLN A 250 18.58 -48.66 21.76
#